data_AF-A0A954Y5G7-F1
#
_entry.id   AF-A0A954Y5G7-F1
#
_cell.length_a   1.000
_cell.length_b   1.000
_cell.length_c   1.000
_cell.angle_alpha   90.00
_cell.angle_beta   90.00
_cell.angle_gamma   90.00
#
_symmetry.space_group_name_H-M   'P 1'
#
loop_
_entity.id
_entity.type
_entity.pdbx_description
1 polymer ?
#
loop_
_entity_poly.entity_id
_entity_poly.type
_entity_poly.pdbx_seq_one_letter_code
_entity_poly.pdbx_strand_id
1 'polypeptide(L)'
;MMTKRVAILVVVLALLVAGCGAPAAAPTTVPATQAPVVEPTATPVPPTNTPVPPTATAVPPTSTPVPPTDTPVPPTEEPTTEPTAEPTEQPVDPTEEPSSGIPGIPHAIAGIETQCLTCHGPTGVKPVPADHAGRPADTCTTCHQPQS
;
A
#
# COMPACT_ATOMS: atom_id res chain seq x y z
N MET A 1 54.92 41.31 16.71
CA MET A 1 54.60 40.11 15.89
C MET A 1 53.09 39.99 15.61
N MET A 2 52.22 40.27 16.58
CA MET A 2 50.75 40.21 16.43
C MET A 2 50.18 41.18 15.38
N THR A 3 50.66 42.43 15.35
CA THR A 3 50.19 43.48 14.42
C THR A 3 50.49 43.18 12.95
N LYS A 4 51.60 42.50 12.64
CA LYS A 4 51.91 42.04 11.27
C LYS A 4 50.97 40.91 10.82
N ARG A 5 50.57 40.01 11.72
CA ARG A 5 49.65 38.90 11.40
C ARG A 5 48.22 39.39 11.17
N VAL A 6 47.77 40.39 11.93
CA VAL A 6 46.47 41.04 11.73
C VAL A 6 46.45 41.82 10.40
N ALA A 7 47.51 42.55 10.06
CA ALA A 7 47.59 43.26 8.77
C ALA A 7 47.56 42.30 7.57
N ILE A 8 48.25 41.16 7.65
CA ILE A 8 48.23 40.14 6.58
C ILE A 8 46.83 39.52 6.44
N LEU A 9 46.16 39.20 7.56
CA LEU A 9 44.80 38.66 7.52
C LEU A 9 43.79 39.63 6.89
N VAL A 10 43.89 40.93 7.19
CA VAL A 10 43.00 41.95 6.62
C VAL A 10 43.20 42.10 5.11
N VAL A 11 44.45 42.03 4.64
CA VAL A 11 44.75 42.12 3.19
C VAL A 11 44.27 40.87 2.44
N VAL A 12 44.42 39.67 3.02
CA VAL A 12 43.94 38.42 2.41
C VAL A 12 42.40 38.38 2.39
N LEU A 13 41.74 38.83 3.46
CA LEU A 13 40.28 38.94 3.49
C LEU A 13 39.77 39.93 2.43
N ALA A 14 40.45 41.07 2.25
CA ALA A 14 40.06 42.05 1.24
C ALA A 14 40.22 41.54 -0.21
N LEU A 15 41.25 40.73 -0.49
CA LEU A 15 41.45 40.13 -1.81
C LEU A 15 40.43 39.03 -2.15
N LEU A 16 39.93 38.32 -1.15
CA LEU A 16 38.91 37.27 -1.34
C LEU A 16 37.53 37.84 -1.71
N VAL A 17 37.20 39.08 -1.31
CA VAL A 17 35.90 39.70 -1.60
C VAL A 17 35.81 40.27 -3.03
N ALA A 18 36.95 40.55 -3.68
CA ALA A 18 36.98 41.15 -5.02
C ALA A 18 36.85 40.14 -6.18
N GLY A 19 36.67 38.85 -5.89
CA GLY A 19 36.89 37.74 -6.84
C GLY A 19 35.69 37.18 -7.60
N CYS A 20 34.47 37.76 -7.56
CA CYS A 20 33.33 37.17 -8.26
C CYS A 20 32.54 38.19 -9.08
N GLY A 21 32.70 38.15 -10.39
CA GLY A 21 31.97 39.02 -11.32
C GLY A 21 32.37 38.82 -12.77
N ALA A 22 32.33 37.59 -13.28
CA ALA A 22 32.37 37.36 -14.73
C ALA A 22 30.96 37.64 -15.29
N PRO A 23 30.80 38.45 -16.36
CA PRO A 23 29.49 38.69 -16.95
C PRO A 23 29.03 37.41 -17.67
N ALA A 24 27.89 36.86 -17.24
CA ALA A 24 27.24 35.76 -17.91
C ALA A 24 26.82 36.21 -19.32
N ALA A 25 27.33 35.53 -20.35
CA ALA A 25 26.88 35.71 -21.71
C ALA A 25 25.37 35.38 -21.79
N ALA A 26 24.58 36.30 -22.33
CA ALA A 26 23.14 36.15 -22.47
C ALA A 26 22.81 34.94 -23.37
N PRO A 27 21.79 34.12 -23.04
CA PRO A 27 21.38 33.00 -23.88
C PRO A 27 20.70 33.53 -25.15
N THR A 28 21.30 33.24 -26.31
CA THR A 28 20.69 33.46 -27.62
C THR A 28 19.47 32.54 -27.75
N THR A 29 18.27 33.10 -27.74
CA THR A 29 17.01 32.37 -27.95
C THR A 29 16.77 32.19 -29.44
N VAL A 30 16.85 30.95 -29.92
CA VAL A 30 16.43 30.59 -31.28
C VAL A 30 14.90 30.51 -31.29
N PRO A 31 14.19 31.21 -32.19
CA PRO A 31 12.73 31.15 -32.24
C PRO A 31 12.26 29.77 -32.73
N ALA A 32 11.32 29.17 -32.01
CA ALA A 32 10.73 27.89 -32.37
C ALA A 32 9.72 28.06 -33.52
N THR A 33 9.96 27.39 -34.65
CA THR A 33 9.01 27.26 -35.77
C THR A 33 7.84 26.37 -35.33
N GLN A 34 6.64 26.94 -35.24
CA GLN A 34 5.43 26.20 -34.91
C GLN A 34 4.89 25.48 -36.15
N ALA A 35 4.62 24.18 -36.02
CA ALA A 35 3.97 23.38 -37.05
C ALA A 35 2.46 23.71 -37.11
N PRO A 36 1.81 23.61 -38.30
CA PRO A 36 0.39 23.87 -38.44
C PRO A 36 -0.46 22.80 -37.73
N VAL A 37 -1.36 23.26 -36.86
CA VAL A 37 -2.32 22.41 -36.13
C VAL A 37 -3.50 22.09 -37.05
N VAL A 38 -3.72 20.82 -37.33
CA VAL A 38 -4.90 20.29 -38.01
C VAL A 38 -5.86 19.73 -36.96
N GLU A 39 -7.09 20.25 -36.90
CA GLU A 39 -8.10 19.84 -35.92
C GLU A 39 -8.87 18.57 -36.37
N PRO A 40 -9.08 17.58 -35.49
CA PRO A 40 -9.88 16.41 -35.82
C PRO A 40 -11.39 16.72 -35.72
N THR A 41 -12.11 16.53 -36.82
CA THR A 41 -13.59 16.58 -36.84
C THR A 41 -14.15 15.20 -36.51
N ALA A 42 -14.56 14.98 -35.26
CA ALA A 42 -15.31 13.79 -34.85
C ALA A 42 -16.81 14.09 -34.85
N THR A 43 -17.59 13.41 -35.70
CA THR A 43 -19.06 13.45 -35.66
C THR A 43 -19.56 12.41 -34.66
N PRO A 44 -20.32 12.77 -33.60
CA PRO A 44 -20.80 11.82 -32.61
C PRO A 44 -21.95 10.96 -33.14
N VAL A 45 -21.89 9.64 -32.88
CA VAL A 45 -22.98 8.68 -33.16
C VAL A 45 -23.80 8.49 -31.88
N PRO A 46 -25.16 8.52 -31.94
CA PRO A 46 -25.99 8.41 -30.74
C PRO A 46 -26.02 6.98 -30.16
N PRO A 47 -26.06 6.80 -28.82
CA PRO A 47 -26.20 5.49 -28.20
C PRO A 47 -27.63 4.95 -28.29
N THR A 48 -27.78 3.65 -28.54
CA THR A 48 -29.07 2.94 -28.48
C THR A 48 -29.24 2.30 -27.11
N ASN A 49 -30.11 2.87 -26.26
CA ASN A 49 -30.42 2.36 -24.93
C ASN A 49 -31.65 1.43 -24.97
N THR A 50 -31.48 0.19 -25.42
CA THR A 50 -32.54 -0.83 -25.29
C THR A 50 -32.19 -1.77 -24.12
N PRO A 51 -32.82 -1.63 -22.95
CA PRO A 51 -32.57 -2.52 -21.82
C PRO A 51 -33.16 -3.92 -22.08
N VAL A 52 -32.35 -4.95 -21.86
CA VAL A 52 -32.77 -6.36 -21.89
C VAL A 52 -33.24 -6.75 -20.48
N PRO A 53 -34.46 -7.30 -20.29
CA PRO A 53 -34.96 -7.66 -18.97
C PRO A 53 -34.25 -8.92 -18.41
N PRO A 54 -33.90 -8.96 -17.11
CA PRO A 54 -33.35 -10.17 -16.50
C PRO A 54 -34.44 -11.19 -16.20
N THR A 55 -34.19 -12.47 -16.50
CA THR A 55 -35.02 -13.59 -16.04
C THR A 55 -34.40 -14.16 -14.77
N ALA A 56 -34.97 -13.85 -13.60
CA ALA A 56 -34.50 -14.38 -12.32
C ALA A 56 -35.43 -15.50 -11.84
N THR A 57 -35.05 -16.75 -12.12
CA THR A 57 -35.67 -17.92 -11.48
C THR A 57 -34.81 -18.31 -10.28
N ALA A 58 -35.25 -17.93 -9.07
CA ALA A 58 -34.57 -18.31 -7.84
C ALA A 58 -34.87 -19.78 -7.48
N VAL A 59 -33.82 -20.56 -7.20
CA VAL A 59 -33.93 -21.93 -6.67
C VAL A 59 -33.81 -21.86 -5.14
N PRO A 60 -34.71 -22.48 -4.36
CA PRO A 60 -34.67 -22.40 -2.90
C PRO A 60 -33.51 -23.23 -2.30
N PRO A 61 -32.81 -22.76 -1.25
CA PRO A 61 -31.82 -23.56 -0.53
C PRO A 61 -32.49 -24.53 0.45
N THR A 62 -31.98 -25.76 0.52
CA THR A 62 -32.37 -26.76 1.53
C THR A 62 -31.37 -26.73 2.69
N SER A 63 -31.76 -26.16 3.83
CA SER A 63 -30.94 -26.15 5.05
C SER A 63 -31.46 -27.20 6.03
N THR A 64 -30.92 -28.41 5.97
CA THR A 64 -31.13 -29.42 7.02
C THR A 64 -29.89 -29.41 7.93
N PRO A 65 -29.96 -28.85 9.14
CA PRO A 65 -28.85 -28.90 10.10
C PRO A 65 -28.69 -30.31 10.66
N VAL A 66 -27.45 -30.79 10.76
CA VAL A 66 -27.09 -32.06 11.42
C VAL A 66 -26.82 -31.75 12.90
N PRO A 67 -27.40 -32.48 13.86
CA PRO A 67 -27.18 -32.23 15.28
C PRO A 67 -25.75 -32.62 15.71
N PRO A 68 -25.11 -31.84 16.63
CA PRO A 68 -23.85 -32.24 17.23
C PRO A 68 -24.06 -33.34 18.29
N THR A 69 -23.08 -34.23 18.43
CA THR A 69 -23.02 -35.26 19.48
C THR A 69 -22.11 -34.78 20.61
N ASP A 70 -22.70 -34.30 21.70
CA ASP A 70 -21.99 -33.90 22.92
C ASP A 70 -21.75 -35.11 23.84
N THR A 71 -20.75 -35.94 23.54
CA THR A 71 -20.26 -36.96 24.49
C THR A 71 -19.00 -36.44 25.18
N PRO A 72 -19.07 -35.99 26.45
CA PRO A 72 -17.88 -35.62 27.21
C PRO A 72 -17.07 -36.86 27.61
N VAL A 73 -15.76 -36.82 27.34
CA VAL A 73 -14.79 -37.80 27.83
C VAL A 73 -14.45 -37.47 29.29
N PRO A 74 -14.52 -38.41 30.24
CA PRO A 74 -14.17 -38.13 31.64
C PRO A 74 -12.66 -37.92 31.82
N PRO A 75 -12.22 -36.96 32.64
CA PRO A 75 -10.81 -36.81 32.98
C PRO A 75 -10.36 -37.83 34.03
N THR A 76 -9.15 -38.34 33.86
CA THR A 76 -8.40 -39.12 34.86
C THR A 76 -7.68 -38.12 35.79
N GLU A 77 -8.03 -38.11 37.07
CA GLU A 77 -7.36 -37.32 38.11
C GLU A 77 -6.12 -38.09 38.61
N GLU A 78 -4.93 -37.57 38.31
CA GLU A 78 -3.66 -38.07 38.87
C GLU A 78 -3.08 -36.98 39.79
N PRO A 79 -2.88 -37.23 41.11
CA PRO A 79 -2.28 -36.23 41.98
C PRO A 79 -0.77 -36.42 41.93
N THR A 80 -0.03 -35.41 41.50
CA THR A 80 1.42 -35.36 41.75
C THR A 80 1.79 -33.95 42.18
N THR A 81 2.20 -33.90 43.44
CA THR A 81 2.71 -32.75 44.19
C THR A 81 3.94 -32.14 43.54
N GLU A 82 3.95 -30.81 43.51
CA GLU A 82 5.06 -29.89 43.22
C GLU A 82 6.29 -30.14 44.14
N PRO A 83 7.52 -29.74 43.74
CA PRO A 83 7.91 -28.35 44.02
C PRO A 83 8.80 -27.66 42.97
N THR A 84 8.55 -26.36 42.80
CA THR A 84 9.48 -25.24 42.58
C THR A 84 10.92 -25.58 42.17
N ALA A 85 11.24 -25.29 40.91
CA ALA A 85 12.59 -24.91 40.47
C ALA A 85 12.50 -23.71 39.52
N GLU A 86 13.21 -22.66 39.91
CA GLU A 86 13.68 -21.44 39.24
C GLU A 86 13.47 -21.32 37.70
N PRO A 87 12.92 -20.20 37.19
CA PRO A 87 12.87 -19.93 35.75
C PRO A 87 14.28 -19.72 35.19
N THR A 88 14.83 -20.77 34.58
CA THR A 88 16.01 -20.67 33.72
C THR A 88 15.57 -20.00 32.42
N GLU A 89 16.04 -18.77 32.18
CA GLU A 89 15.98 -18.10 30.89
C GLU A 89 16.66 -18.98 29.84
N GLN A 90 15.86 -19.73 29.07
CA GLN A 90 16.35 -20.45 27.90
C GLN A 90 16.01 -19.63 26.65
N PRO A 91 17.01 -19.24 25.82
CA PRO A 91 16.80 -18.36 24.66
C PRO A 91 15.98 -19.07 23.59
N VAL A 92 14.86 -18.45 23.21
CA VAL A 92 14.14 -18.79 21.98
C VAL A 92 14.80 -18.04 20.81
N ASP A 93 15.53 -18.77 19.97
CA ASP A 93 16.03 -18.29 18.66
C ASP A 93 15.14 -18.95 17.56
N PRO A 94 15.06 -18.40 16.33
CA PRO A 94 13.87 -17.77 15.76
C PRO A 94 13.36 -18.63 14.58
N THR A 95 12.31 -18.19 13.89
CA THR A 95 11.83 -18.76 12.59
C THR A 95 10.76 -19.85 12.70
N GLU A 96 9.69 -19.54 13.43
CA GLU A 96 8.38 -19.64 12.77
C GLU A 96 7.82 -18.22 12.71
N GLU A 97 7.98 -17.58 11.55
CA GLU A 97 7.16 -16.42 11.19
C GLU A 97 5.70 -16.89 11.35
N PRO A 98 4.88 -16.29 12.23
CA PRO A 98 3.47 -16.54 12.16
C PRO A 98 3.06 -16.10 10.75
N SER A 99 2.55 -17.05 9.95
CA SER A 99 1.78 -16.70 8.77
C SER A 99 0.65 -15.80 9.28
N SER A 100 0.92 -14.49 9.26
CA SER A 100 -0.03 -13.46 9.63
C SER A 100 -1.28 -13.82 8.86
N GLY A 101 -2.42 -13.99 9.53
CA GLY A 101 -3.67 -14.50 8.95
C GLY A 101 -4.30 -13.60 7.87
N ILE A 102 -3.47 -12.88 7.12
CA ILE A 102 -3.73 -11.99 6.01
C ILE A 102 -3.84 -12.85 4.75
N PRO A 103 -5.03 -12.97 4.15
CA PRO A 103 -5.21 -13.77 2.95
C PRO A 103 -4.48 -13.17 1.74
N GLY A 104 -3.87 -14.02 0.92
CA GLY A 104 -3.38 -13.62 -0.40
C GLY A 104 -4.50 -13.32 -1.39
N ILE A 105 -4.20 -12.55 -2.44
CA ILE A 105 -5.15 -12.14 -3.48
C ILE A 105 -5.19 -13.21 -4.58
N PRO A 106 -6.32 -13.92 -4.81
CA PRO A 106 -6.40 -15.06 -5.72
C PRO A 106 -6.69 -14.65 -7.18
N HIS A 107 -6.61 -13.37 -7.51
CA HIS A 107 -6.90 -12.85 -8.84
C HIS A 107 -5.88 -11.79 -9.24
N ALA A 108 -5.81 -11.52 -10.55
CA ALA A 108 -4.97 -10.45 -11.07
C ALA A 108 -5.46 -9.08 -10.56
N ILE A 109 -4.52 -8.17 -10.35
CA ILE A 109 -4.78 -6.79 -9.90
C ILE A 109 -4.21 -5.73 -10.86
N ALA A 110 -3.59 -6.14 -11.97
CA ALA A 110 -3.00 -5.23 -12.94
C ALA A 110 -4.08 -4.26 -13.49
N GLY A 111 -3.86 -2.96 -13.30
CA GLY A 111 -4.77 -1.89 -13.71
C GLY A 111 -5.91 -1.56 -12.74
N ILE A 112 -6.01 -2.25 -11.59
CA ILE A 112 -7.02 -2.01 -10.55
C ILE A 112 -6.42 -1.86 -9.14
N GLU A 113 -5.12 -1.60 -9.03
CA GLU A 113 -4.34 -1.61 -7.80
C GLU A 113 -4.83 -0.60 -6.74
N THR A 114 -5.50 0.46 -7.18
CA THR A 114 -6.07 1.52 -6.33
C THR A 114 -7.59 1.45 -6.20
N GLN A 115 -8.23 0.46 -6.84
CA GLN A 115 -9.68 0.37 -7.00
C GLN A 115 -10.28 -0.79 -6.21
N CYS A 116 -9.52 -1.33 -5.25
CA CYS A 116 -9.87 -2.49 -4.42
C CYS A 116 -11.28 -2.37 -3.82
N LEU A 117 -11.62 -1.17 -3.32
CA LEU A 117 -12.89 -0.90 -2.63
C LEU A 117 -14.12 -0.87 -3.55
N THR A 118 -13.95 -0.90 -4.88
CA THR A 118 -15.09 -1.07 -5.80
C THR A 118 -15.78 -2.41 -5.56
N CYS A 119 -15.00 -3.46 -5.28
CA CYS A 119 -15.52 -4.80 -5.01
C CYS A 119 -15.39 -5.22 -3.54
N HIS A 120 -14.47 -4.61 -2.80
CA HIS A 120 -14.23 -4.91 -1.39
C HIS A 120 -14.70 -3.80 -0.43
N GLY A 121 -15.39 -2.78 -0.91
CA GLY A 121 -16.01 -1.76 -0.07
C GLY A 121 -17.11 -2.32 0.84
N PRO A 122 -17.69 -1.50 1.74
CA PRO A 122 -18.68 -1.95 2.71
C PRO A 122 -19.92 -2.61 2.08
N THR A 123 -20.23 -2.27 0.83
CA THR A 123 -21.33 -2.84 0.04
C THR A 123 -20.84 -3.63 -1.18
N GLY A 124 -19.54 -3.94 -1.24
CA GLY A 124 -18.94 -4.66 -2.34
C GLY A 124 -19.28 -6.16 -2.32
N VAL A 125 -18.81 -6.88 -3.35
CA VAL A 125 -18.98 -8.33 -3.49
C VAL A 125 -18.41 -9.10 -2.29
N LYS A 126 -17.24 -8.68 -1.80
CA LYS A 126 -16.61 -9.26 -0.62
C LYS A 126 -16.10 -8.13 0.28
N PRO A 127 -16.96 -7.58 1.15
CA PRO A 127 -16.58 -6.44 1.97
C PRO A 127 -15.34 -6.73 2.81
N VAL A 128 -14.47 -5.74 2.95
CA VAL A 128 -13.40 -5.77 3.95
C VAL A 128 -13.99 -5.87 5.35
N PRO A 129 -13.30 -6.51 6.31
CA PRO A 129 -13.78 -6.54 7.68
C PRO A 129 -13.72 -5.13 8.32
N ALA A 130 -14.45 -4.93 9.42
CA ALA A 130 -14.66 -3.62 10.03
C ALA A 130 -13.37 -2.95 10.56
N ASP A 131 -12.36 -3.74 10.89
CA ASP A 131 -11.02 -3.29 11.32
C ASP A 131 -10.19 -2.65 10.19
N HIS A 132 -10.69 -2.66 8.95
CA HIS A 132 -10.12 -1.96 7.81
C HIS A 132 -10.78 -0.59 7.55
N ALA A 133 -11.70 -0.16 8.42
CA ALA A 133 -12.38 1.13 8.30
C ALA A 133 -11.38 2.30 8.18
N GLY A 134 -11.58 3.14 7.16
CA GLY A 134 -10.74 4.33 6.92
C GLY A 134 -9.40 4.05 6.24
N ARG A 135 -9.07 2.80 5.90
CA ARG A 135 -7.87 2.50 5.11
C ARG A 135 -8.07 2.88 3.64
N PRO A 136 -7.14 3.64 3.03
CA PRO A 136 -7.24 4.01 1.63
C PRO A 136 -6.85 2.82 0.73
N ALA A 137 -7.48 2.74 -0.45
CA ALA A 137 -7.46 1.57 -1.32
C ALA A 137 -6.07 1.28 -1.94
N ASP A 138 -5.18 2.27 -2.01
CA ASP A 138 -3.81 2.15 -2.52
C ASP A 138 -2.85 1.45 -1.55
N THR A 139 -3.25 1.24 -0.29
CA THR A 139 -2.40 0.62 0.75
C THR A 139 -2.65 -0.89 0.91
N CYS A 140 -3.63 -1.46 0.20
CA CYS A 140 -4.05 -2.84 0.39
C CYS A 140 -2.93 -3.86 0.11
N THR A 141 -2.11 -3.60 -0.92
CA THR A 141 -1.01 -4.47 -1.35
C THR A 141 0.24 -4.35 -0.49
N THR A 142 0.23 -3.54 0.57
CA THR A 142 1.28 -3.59 1.59
C THR A 142 1.23 -4.92 2.36
N CYS A 143 0.03 -5.46 2.58
CA CYS A 143 -0.18 -6.69 3.34
C CYS A 143 -0.75 -7.83 2.49
N HIS A 144 -1.74 -7.54 1.63
CA HIS A 144 -2.34 -8.55 0.77
C HIS A 144 -1.53 -8.69 -0.52
N GLN A 145 -0.75 -9.76 -0.62
CA GLN A 145 0.05 -10.03 -1.82
C GLN A 145 -0.74 -10.89 -2.82
N PRO A 146 -0.56 -10.69 -4.15
CA PRO A 146 -1.02 -11.64 -5.16
C PRO A 146 -0.49 -13.04 -4.86
N GLN A 147 -1.35 -14.05 -5.02
CA GLN A 147 -0.90 -15.43 -5.00
C GLN A 147 -0.14 -15.72 -6.32
N SER A 148 0.99 -16.41 -6.19
CA SER A 148 1.85 -16.84 -7.31
C SER A 148 1.19 -17.88 -8.21
#